data_AF-A0A1D3RP05-F1
#
_entry.id   AF-A0A1D3RP05-F1
#
_cell.length_a   1.000
_cell.length_b   1.000
_cell.length_c   1.000
_cell.angle_alpha   90.00
_cell.angle_beta   90.00
_cell.angle_gamma   90.00
#
_symmetry.space_group_name_H-M   'P 1'
#
loop_
_entity.id
_entity.type
_entity.pdbx_description
1 polymer ?
#
loop_
_entity_poly.entity_id
_entity_poly.type
_entity_poly.pdbx_seq_one_letter_code
_entity_poly.pdbx_strand_id
1 'polypeptide(L)'
;MKWTIPEKTDLVLYFGRCLGSLGLVLEYCTYQAATIGAGEEVVFQFWIGICLFMVGLHIYGAIKRIQPITETLEIALWVLLLLLSLAFYPKV
;
A
#
# COMPACT_ATOMS: atom_id res chain seq x y z
N MET A 1 -31.67 -0.57 6.20
CA MET A 1 -31.23 -1.94 6.52
C MET A 1 -29.73 -1.90 6.77
N LYS A 2 -29.29 -1.80 8.03
CA LYS A 2 -27.89 -2.04 8.39
C LYS A 2 -27.92 -3.28 9.28
N TRP A 3 -27.25 -4.34 8.84
CA TRP A 3 -26.99 -5.46 9.72
C TRP A 3 -26.09 -4.96 10.86
N THR A 4 -26.36 -5.41 12.08
CA THR A 4 -25.43 -5.27 13.21
C THR A 4 -24.23 -6.17 12.95
N ILE A 5 -23.18 -5.60 12.37
CA ILE A 5 -21.89 -6.26 12.21
C ILE A 5 -21.21 -6.25 13.59
N PRO A 6 -20.70 -7.39 14.11
CA PRO A 6 -19.84 -7.41 15.28
C PRO A 6 -18.70 -6.39 15.12
N GLU A 7 -18.74 -5.31 15.91
CA GLU A 7 -18.02 -4.06 15.60
C GLU A 7 -16.50 -4.20 15.46
N LYS A 8 -15.87 -5.19 16.10
CA LYS A 8 -14.41 -5.26 16.21
C LYS A 8 -13.68 -6.15 15.20
N THR A 9 -14.27 -7.23 14.70
CA THR A 9 -13.55 -8.21 13.85
C THR A 9 -14.04 -8.21 12.41
N ASP A 10 -15.36 -8.26 12.22
CA ASP A 10 -15.92 -8.46 10.88
C ASP A 10 -15.74 -7.22 9.99
N LEU A 11 -15.77 -6.02 10.58
CA LEU A 11 -15.54 -4.77 9.85
C LEU A 11 -14.07 -4.60 9.45
N VAL A 12 -13.13 -4.98 10.33
CA VAL A 12 -11.68 -4.97 10.02
C VAL A 12 -11.37 -5.95 8.88
N LEU A 13 -11.93 -7.16 8.94
CA LEU A 13 -11.79 -8.15 7.87
C LEU A 13 -12.42 -7.66 6.55
N TYR A 14 -13.59 -7.03 6.61
CA TYR A 14 -14.26 -6.48 5.43
C TYR A 14 -13.41 -5.39 4.77
N PHE A 15 -12.92 -4.41 5.54
CA PHE A 15 -12.05 -3.37 5.00
C PHE A 15 -10.70 -3.92 4.51
N GLY A 16 -10.14 -4.92 5.21
CA GLY A 16 -8.95 -5.64 4.74
C GLY A 16 -9.16 -6.30 3.38
N ARG A 17 -10.33 -6.90 3.13
CA ARG A 17 -10.67 -7.47 1.82
C ARG A 17 -10.87 -6.39 0.75
N CYS A 18 -11.53 -5.28 1.06
CA CYS A 18 -11.67 -4.17 0.13
C CYS A 18 -10.31 -3.61 -0.29
N LEU A 19 -9.41 -3.39 0.68
CA LEU A 19 -8.05 -2.93 0.42
C LEU A 19 -7.24 -3.96 -0.37
N GLY A 20 -7.34 -5.24 -0.02
CA GLY A 20 -6.68 -6.34 -0.73
C GLY A 20 -7.12 -6.43 -2.20
N SER A 21 -8.42 -6.29 -2.49
CA SER A 21 -8.93 -6.25 -3.86
C SER A 21 -8.39 -5.07 -4.66
N LEU A 22 -8.28 -3.89 -4.04
CA LEU A 22 -7.66 -2.72 -4.68
C LEU A 22 -6.17 -2.99 -4.96
N GLY A 23 -5.45 -3.57 -4.00
CA GLY A 23 -4.07 -3.99 -4.15
C GLY A 23 -3.89 -4.92 -5.36
N LEU A 24 -4.69 -5.99 -5.46
CA LEU A 24 -4.62 -6.93 -6.58
C LEU A 24 -4.82 -6.27 -7.95
N VAL A 25 -5.72 -5.29 -8.07
CA VAL A 25 -5.92 -4.55 -9.32
C VAL A 25 -4.71 -3.69 -9.65
N LEU A 26 -4.12 -3.02 -8.67
CA LEU A 26 -2.90 -2.22 -8.87
C LEU A 26 -1.70 -3.08 -9.26
N GLU A 27 -1.56 -4.27 -8.67
CA GLU A 27 -0.54 -5.24 -9.07
C GLU A 27 -0.75 -5.72 -10.51
N TYR A 28 -2.00 -5.99 -10.91
CA TYR A 28 -2.30 -6.34 -12.30
C TYR A 28 -1.91 -5.20 -13.25
N CYS A 29 -2.24 -3.94 -12.92
CA CYS A 29 -1.80 -2.78 -13.71
C CYS A 29 -0.27 -2.67 -13.77
N THR A 30 0.43 -2.94 -12.66
CA THR A 30 1.90 -2.96 -12.61
C THR A 30 2.47 -4.03 -13.54
N TYR A 31 1.92 -5.24 -13.51
CA TYR A 31 2.28 -6.32 -14.42
C TYR A 31 2.02 -5.96 -15.89
N GLN A 32 0.87 -5.34 -16.20
CA GLN A 32 0.56 -4.87 -17.55
C GLN A 32 1.56 -3.82 -18.03
N ALA A 33 1.90 -2.84 -17.18
CA ALA A 33 2.87 -1.81 -17.52
C ALA A 33 4.25 -2.43 -17.83
N ALA A 34 4.71 -3.37 -17.01
CA ALA A 34 5.99 -4.06 -17.21
C ALA A 34 6.04 -4.96 -18.46
N THR A 35 4.89 -5.47 -18.93
CA THR A 35 4.84 -6.41 -20.06
C THR A 35 4.57 -5.72 -21.40
N ILE A 36 3.76 -4.66 -21.39
CA ILE A 36 3.38 -3.89 -22.59
C ILE A 36 4.33 -2.71 -22.81
N GLY A 37 5.03 -2.24 -21.77
CA GLY A 37 5.89 -1.06 -21.82
C GLY A 37 5.11 0.25 -21.90
N ALA A 38 3.86 0.26 -21.42
CA ALA A 38 2.98 1.43 -21.47
C ALA A 38 2.43 1.75 -20.08
N GLY A 39 2.45 3.03 -19.69
CA GLY A 39 1.92 3.50 -18.41
C GLY A 39 2.84 3.29 -17.21
N GLU A 40 4.11 2.93 -17.43
CA GLU A 40 5.11 2.73 -16.38
C GLU A 40 5.23 3.95 -15.45
N GLU A 41 5.30 5.16 -16.02
CA GLU A 41 5.41 6.38 -15.23
C GLU A 41 4.26 6.55 -14.23
N VAL A 42 3.02 6.34 -14.68
CA VAL A 42 1.82 6.44 -13.84
C VAL A 42 1.83 5.37 -12.74
N VAL A 43 2.24 4.15 -13.07
CA VAL A 43 2.37 3.06 -12.10
C VAL A 43 3.42 3.40 -11.04
N PHE A 44 4.57 3.94 -11.43
CA PHE A 44 5.59 4.40 -10.49
C PHE A 44 5.09 5.55 -9.60
N GLN A 45 4.33 6.50 -10.15
CA GLN A 45 3.70 7.58 -9.36
C GLN A 45 2.73 7.04 -8.31
N PHE A 46 1.92 6.03 -8.66
CA PHE A 46 1.06 5.35 -7.70
C PHE A 46 1.87 4.65 -6.60
N TRP A 47 2.92 3.91 -6.96
CA TRP A 47 3.78 3.23 -5.99
C TRP A 47 4.49 4.19 -5.03
N ILE A 48 5.03 5.30 -5.54
CA ILE A 48 5.65 6.34 -4.71
C ILE A 48 4.60 6.93 -3.75
N GLY A 49 3.40 7.25 -4.24
CA GLY A 49 2.30 7.73 -3.42
C GLY A 49 1.94 6.74 -2.31
N ILE A 50 1.72 5.48 -2.66
CA ILE A 50 1.42 4.40 -1.71
C ILE A 50 2.51 4.31 -0.64
N CYS A 51 3.78 4.23 -1.04
CA CYS A 51 4.88 4.13 -0.09
C CYS A 51 4.94 5.33 0.87
N LEU A 52 4.76 6.56 0.37
CA LEU A 52 4.74 7.76 1.21
C LEU A 52 3.60 7.72 2.24
N PHE A 53 2.39 7.34 1.81
CA PHE A 53 1.25 7.21 2.72
C PHE A 53 1.46 6.08 3.74
N MET A 54 1.98 4.93 3.33
CA MET A 54 2.27 3.81 4.23
C MET A 54 3.33 4.18 5.25
N VAL A 55 4.44 4.81 4.86
CA VAL A 55 5.44 5.32 5.82
C VAL A 55 4.79 6.26 6.83
N GLY A 56 3.99 7.23 6.38
CA GLY A 56 3.30 8.18 7.26
C GLY A 56 2.34 7.51 8.24
N LEU A 57 1.49 6.59 7.75
CA LEU A 57 0.52 5.85 8.55
C LEU A 57 1.20 4.95 9.59
N HIS A 58 2.26 4.24 9.22
CA HIS A 58 2.97 3.35 10.13
C HIS A 58 3.79 4.13 11.18
N ILE A 59 4.38 5.28 10.82
CA ILE A 59 5.00 6.19 11.79
C ILE A 59 3.95 6.68 12.80
N TYR A 60 2.79 7.13 12.31
CA TYR A 60 1.68 7.54 13.17
C TYR A 60 1.24 6.40 14.11
N GLY A 61 1.07 5.19 13.57
CA GLY A 61 0.70 4.00 14.33
C GLY A 61 1.73 3.61 15.39
N ALA A 62 3.02 3.69 15.07
CA ALA A 62 4.12 3.42 15.99
C ALA A 62 4.17 4.45 17.14
N ILE A 63 4.04 5.74 16.83
CA ILE A 63 4.01 6.83 17.84
C ILE A 63 2.82 6.64 18.79
N LYS A 64 1.65 6.27 18.26
CA LYS A 64 0.44 6.03 19.06
C LYS A 64 0.40 4.65 19.72
N ARG A 65 1.35 3.77 19.43
CA ARG A 65 1.42 2.38 19.93
C ARG A 65 0.13 1.59 19.66
N ILE A 66 -0.47 1.80 18.49
CA ILE A 66 -1.73 1.14 18.08
C ILE A 66 -1.53 -0.06 17.16
N GLN A 67 -0.30 -0.26 16.67
CA GLN A 67 0.05 -1.33 15.74
C GLN A 67 1.03 -2.33 16.38
N PRO A 68 1.02 -3.62 15.98
CA PRO A 68 2.00 -4.58 16.46
C PRO A 68 3.42 -4.26 15.97
N ILE A 69 4.43 -4.91 16.57
CA ILE A 69 5.83 -4.66 16.23
C ILE A 69 6.14 -4.97 14.75
N THR A 70 5.45 -5.95 14.16
CA THR A 70 5.57 -6.30 12.74
C THR A 70 5.29 -5.09 11.85
N GLU A 71 4.20 -4.36 12.11
CA GLU A 71 3.86 -3.13 11.36
C GLU A 71 4.87 -2.02 11.58
N THR A 72 5.52 -1.97 12.74
CA THR A 72 6.59 -0.99 12.99
C THR A 72 7.82 -1.28 12.14
N LEU A 73 8.15 -2.56 11.94
CA LEU A 73 9.22 -2.96 11.03
C LEU A 73 8.88 -2.63 9.57
N GLU A 74 7.60 -2.63 9.20
CA GLU A 74 7.19 -2.27 7.85
C GLU A 74 7.55 -0.83 7.47
N ILE A 75 7.76 0.10 8.43
CA ILE A 75 8.27 1.44 8.11
C ILE A 75 9.57 1.34 7.28
N ALA A 76 10.49 0.46 7.67
CA ALA A 76 11.73 0.26 6.94
C ALA A 76 11.50 -0.37 5.57
N LEU A 77 10.56 -1.32 5.46
CA LEU A 77 10.15 -1.91 4.19
C LEU A 77 9.60 -0.85 3.23
N TRP A 78 8.64 -0.04 3.69
CA TRP A 78 8.03 1.01 2.87
C TRP A 78 9.02 2.10 2.45
N VAL A 79 9.97 2.47 3.33
CA VAL A 79 11.08 3.37 2.98
C VAL A 79 11.98 2.74 1.91
N LEU A 80 12.34 1.46 2.05
CA LEU A 80 13.15 0.76 1.06
C LEU A 80 12.45 0.72 -0.31
N LEU A 81 11.16 0.37 -0.34
CA LEU A 81 10.35 0.34 -1.57
C LEU A 81 10.21 1.73 -2.20
N LEU A 82 10.07 2.79 -1.40
CA LEU A 82 10.08 4.17 -1.89
C LEU A 82 11.41 4.50 -2.57
N LEU A 83 12.54 4.18 -1.93
CA LEU A 83 13.87 4.44 -2.47
C LEU A 83 14.11 3.65 -3.76
N LEU A 84 13.67 2.39 -3.83
CA LEU A 84 13.73 1.58 -5.04
C LEU A 84 12.85 2.20 -6.15
N SER A 85 11.63 2.61 -5.84
CA SER A 85 10.73 3.24 -6.81
C SER A 85 11.34 4.52 -7.39
N LEU A 86 12.00 5.34 -6.58
CA LEU A 86 12.70 6.54 -7.03
C LEU A 86 13.97 6.21 -7.85
N ALA A 87 14.73 5.19 -7.43
CA ALA A 87 15.97 4.78 -8.10
C ALA A 87 15.71 4.20 -9.51
N PHE A 88 14.60 3.49 -9.67
CA PHE A 88 14.19 2.86 -10.93
C PHE A 88 13.10 3.64 -11.68
N TYR A 89 12.81 4.88 -11.26
CA TYR A 89 11.80 5.70 -11.93
C TYR A 89 12.13 5.84 -13.42
N PRO A 90 11.18 5.56 -14.34
CA PRO A 90 11.45 5.55 -15.76
C PRO A 90 11.92 6.94 -16.21
N LYS A 91 13.12 6.98 -16.80
CA LYS A 91 13.65 8.18 -17.46
C LYS A 91 13.26 8.07 -18.94
N VAL A 92 12.56 9.09 -19.43
CA VAL A 92 12.14 9.25 -20.84
C VAL A 92 13.32 9.03 -21.78
#